data_AF-A0A967DE76-F1
#
_entry.id   AF-A0A967DE76-F1
#
_cell.length_a   1.000
_cell.length_b   1.000
_cell.length_c   1.000
_cell.angle_alpha   90.00
_cell.angle_beta   90.00
_cell.angle_gamma   90.00
#
_symmetry.space_group_name_H-M   'P 1'
#
loop_
_entity.id
_entity.type
_entity.pdbx_description
1 polymer ?
#
loop_
_entity_poly.entity_id
_entity_poly.type
_entity_poly.pdbx_seq_one_letter_code
_entity_poly.pdbx_strand_id
1 'polypeptide(L)'
;METQLHHERSQAHELLDSLPVEKFNVVRSLLEVLTEPEPLALSLSRAPVDDAAITPETAAEIAQARASLARGEGIPHDEILREFGLN
;
A
#
# COMPACT_ATOMS: atom_id res chain seq x y z
N MET A 1 -10.91 24.51 -19.72
CA MET A 1 -10.51 23.35 -18.90
C MET A 1 -11.72 22.58 -18.39
N GLU A 2 -12.72 23.21 -17.76
CA GLU A 2 -13.94 22.52 -17.27
C GLU A 2 -14.71 21.73 -18.35
N THR A 3 -14.85 22.28 -19.57
CA THR A 3 -15.56 21.59 -20.67
C THR A 3 -14.85 20.31 -21.12
N GLN A 4 -13.52 20.28 -21.04
CA GLN A 4 -12.71 19.11 -21.39
C GLN A 4 -12.84 18.01 -20.33
N LEU A 5 -12.79 18.39 -19.04
CA LEU A 5 -13.04 17.47 -17.93
C LEU A 5 -14.46 16.86 -17.99
N HIS A 6 -15.45 17.65 -18.39
CA HIS A 6 -16.81 17.16 -18.59
C HIS A 6 -16.87 16.12 -19.72
N HIS A 7 -16.15 16.34 -20.82
CA HIS A 7 -16.07 15.40 -21.93
C HIS A 7 -15.37 14.09 -21.54
N GLU A 8 -14.22 14.18 -20.86
CA GLU A 8 -13.46 13.02 -20.36
C GLU A 8 -14.31 12.17 -19.38
N ARG A 9 -15.08 12.82 -18.51
CA ARG A 9 -16.00 12.13 -17.59
C ARG A 9 -17.13 11.42 -18.33
N SER A 10 -17.74 12.06 -19.33
CA SER A 10 -18.77 11.42 -20.16
C SER A 10 -18.23 10.19 -20.90
N GLN A 11 -17.03 10.28 -21.48
CA GLN A 11 -16.38 9.15 -22.14
C GLN A 11 -16.11 7.98 -21.18
N ALA A 12 -15.67 8.27 -19.94
CA ALA A 12 -15.47 7.23 -18.93
C ALA A 12 -16.78 6.50 -18.57
N HIS A 13 -17.91 7.22 -18.50
CA HIS A 13 -19.22 6.61 -18.28
C HIS A 13 -19.66 5.72 -19.44
N GLU A 14 -19.46 6.15 -20.69
CA GLU A 14 -19.76 5.33 -21.88
C GLU A 14 -18.94 4.02 -21.90
N LEU A 15 -17.66 4.09 -21.53
CA LEU A 15 -16.81 2.91 -21.41
C LEU A 15 -17.33 1.94 -20.35
N LEU A 16 -17.80 2.44 -19.20
CA LEU A 16 -18.42 1.65 -18.14
C LEU A 16 -19.72 0.97 -18.60
N ASP A 17 -20.55 1.65 -19.40
CA ASP A 17 -21.79 1.09 -19.93
C ASP A 17 -21.53 0.02 -21.00
N SER A 18 -20.42 0.11 -21.72
CA SER A 18 -20.04 -0.86 -22.77
C SER A 18 -19.30 -2.11 -22.27
N LEU A 19 -19.00 -2.18 -20.97
CA LEU A 19 -18.18 -3.25 -20.39
C LEU A 19 -18.92 -4.60 -20.38
N PRO A 20 -18.27 -5.71 -20.80
CA PRO A 20 -18.83 -7.05 -20.61
C PRO A 20 -19.04 -7.37 -19.12
N VAL A 21 -20.11 -8.11 -18.80
CA VAL A 21 -20.52 -8.39 -17.41
C VAL A 21 -19.42 -9.07 -16.60
N GLU A 22 -18.58 -9.88 -17.26
CA GLU A 22 -17.47 -10.62 -16.67
C GLU A 22 -16.38 -9.71 -16.12
N LYS A 23 -16.27 -8.47 -16.64
CA LYS A 23 -15.23 -7.51 -16.28
C LYS A 23 -15.66 -6.50 -15.23
N PHE A 24 -16.96 -6.43 -14.88
CA PHE A 24 -17.48 -5.45 -13.92
C PHE A 24 -16.82 -5.56 -12.54
N ASN A 25 -16.61 -6.78 -12.04
CA ASN A 25 -15.99 -6.97 -10.71
C ASN A 25 -14.56 -6.41 -10.65
N VAL A 26 -13.78 -6.59 -11.72
CA VAL A 26 -12.39 -6.08 -11.79
C VAL A 26 -12.38 -4.56 -11.89
N VAL A 27 -13.22 -3.99 -12.76
CA VAL A 27 -13.28 -2.54 -12.97
C VAL A 27 -13.82 -1.83 -11.73
N ARG A 28 -14.84 -2.38 -11.06
CA ARG A 28 -15.32 -1.87 -9.77
C ARG A 28 -14.20 -1.83 -8.75
N SER A 29 -13.49 -2.95 -8.56
CA SER A 29 -12.40 -3.04 -7.58
C SER A 29 -11.26 -2.05 -7.88
N LEU A 30 -10.94 -1.83 -9.15
CA LEU A 30 -9.94 -0.84 -9.56
C LEU A 30 -10.42 0.60 -9.28
N LEU A 31 -11.67 0.92 -9.60
CA LEU A 31 -12.23 2.24 -9.33
C LEU A 31 -12.33 2.53 -7.83
N GLU A 32 -12.63 1.53 -7.01
CA GLU A 32 -12.59 1.65 -5.54
C GLU A 32 -11.19 2.09 -5.09
N VAL A 33 -10.12 1.44 -5.56
CA VAL A 33 -8.73 1.83 -5.23
C VAL A 33 -8.37 3.24 -5.73
N LEU A 34 -8.78 3.60 -6.95
CA LEU A 34 -8.44 4.91 -7.55
C LEU A 34 -9.23 6.08 -6.96
N THR A 35 -10.40 5.82 -6.39
CA THR A 35 -11.27 6.86 -5.81
C THR A 35 -11.16 6.94 -4.29
N GLU A 36 -10.49 5.98 -3.65
CA GLU A 36 -10.16 6.07 -2.25
C GLU A 36 -9.15 7.22 -2.01
N PRO A 37 -9.50 8.25 -1.23
CA PRO A 37 -8.64 9.41 -1.03
C PRO A 37 -7.37 9.08 -0.22
N GLU A 38 -7.35 7.94 0.49
CA GLU A 38 -6.20 7.44 1.26
C GLU A 38 -6.23 5.89 1.36
N PRO A 39 -5.85 5.16 0.30
CA PRO A 39 -5.98 3.69 0.25
C PRO A 39 -5.21 2.97 1.37
N LEU A 40 -4.05 3.53 1.76
CA LEU A 40 -3.25 3.01 2.86
C LEU A 40 -3.92 3.22 4.21
N ALA A 41 -4.48 4.40 4.47
CA ALA A 41 -5.11 4.70 5.76
C ALA A 41 -6.36 3.84 5.99
N LEU A 42 -7.19 3.64 4.96
CA LEU A 42 -8.34 2.75 5.04
C LEU A 42 -7.91 1.29 5.23
N SER A 43 -6.91 0.82 4.49
CA SER A 43 -6.35 -0.53 4.66
C SER A 43 -5.84 -0.75 6.08
N LEU A 44 -5.09 0.20 6.64
CA LEU A 44 -4.60 0.14 8.03
C LEU A 44 -5.75 0.16 9.05
N SER A 45 -6.78 0.97 8.82
CA SER A 45 -7.95 1.01 9.72
C SER A 45 -8.78 -0.28 9.75
N ARG A 46 -8.73 -1.05 8.65
CA ARG A 46 -9.43 -2.34 8.52
C ARG A 46 -8.56 -3.53 8.89
N ALA A 47 -7.25 -3.35 8.95
CA ALA A 47 -6.33 -4.41 9.34
C ALA A 47 -6.62 -4.83 10.78
N PRO A 48 -6.83 -6.13 11.06
CA PRO A 48 -6.94 -6.61 12.43
C PRO A 48 -5.62 -6.37 13.16
N VAL A 49 -5.71 -6.17 14.48
CA VAL A 49 -4.51 -6.18 15.32
C VAL A 49 -3.88 -7.56 15.23
N ASP A 50 -2.58 -7.62 14.97
CA ASP A 50 -1.82 -8.87 15.01
C ASP A 50 -1.73 -9.36 16.46
N ASP A 51 -2.38 -10.49 16.74
CA ASP A 51 -2.42 -11.16 18.04
C ASP A 51 -1.51 -12.39 18.09
N ALA A 52 -0.65 -12.59 17.09
CA ALA A 52 0.29 -13.69 17.07
C ALA A 52 1.23 -13.63 18.28
N ALA A 53 1.29 -14.74 19.04
CA ALA A 53 2.23 -14.86 20.14
C ALA A 53 3.67 -14.81 19.62
N ILE A 54 4.49 -13.99 20.25
CA ILE A 54 5.94 -13.98 19.98
C ILE A 54 6.51 -15.32 20.45
N THR A 55 7.04 -16.10 19.51
CA THR A 55 7.68 -17.38 19.83
C THR A 55 9.00 -17.15 20.58
N PRO A 56 9.50 -18.13 21.35
CA PRO A 56 10.81 -18.02 21.99
C PRO A 56 11.95 -17.75 21.00
N GLU A 57 11.87 -18.32 19.80
CA GLU A 57 12.83 -18.09 18.71
C GLU A 57 12.80 -16.64 18.26
N THR A 58 11.62 -16.12 17.91
CA THR A 58 11.45 -14.71 17.52
C THR A 58 11.90 -13.76 18.62
N ALA A 59 11.64 -14.08 19.89
CA ALA A 59 12.12 -13.30 21.03
C ALA A 59 13.65 -13.25 21.10
N ALA A 60 14.33 -14.37 20.81
CA ALA A 60 15.78 -14.45 20.77
C ALA A 60 16.36 -13.63 19.60
N GLU A 61 15.75 -13.72 18.41
CA GLU A 61 16.14 -12.93 17.24
C GLU A 61 16.00 -11.42 17.49
N ILE A 62 14.89 -10.99 18.10
CA ILE A 62 14.68 -9.58 18.47
C ILE A 62 15.75 -9.12 19.47
N ALA A 63 16.07 -9.95 20.46
CA ALA A 63 17.11 -9.63 21.44
C ALA A 63 18.48 -9.50 20.78
N GLN A 64 18.81 -10.39 19.86
CA GLN A 64 20.05 -10.35 19.09
C GLN A 64 20.14 -9.09 18.22
N ALA A 65 19.06 -8.75 17.50
CA ALA A 65 19.00 -7.54 16.67
C ALA A 65 19.22 -6.28 17.50
N ARG A 66 18.57 -6.17 18.67
CA ARG A 66 18.77 -5.05 19.60
C ARG A 66 20.21 -4.95 20.10
N ALA A 67 20.83 -6.08 20.44
CA ALA A 67 22.22 -6.11 20.87
C ALA A 67 23.19 -5.70 19.74
N SER A 68 22.92 -6.09 18.50
CA SER A 68 23.68 -5.68 17.32
C SER A 68 23.61 -4.16 17.08
N LEU A 69 22.40 -3.59 17.16
CA LEU A 69 22.22 -2.13 17.08
C LEU A 69 22.98 -1.38 18.20
N ALA A 70 22.97 -1.90 19.43
CA ALA A 70 23.71 -1.32 20.54
C ALA A 70 25.24 -1.36 20.34
N ARG A 71 25.74 -2.30 19.53
CA ARG A 71 27.16 -2.38 19.13
C ARG A 71 27.50 -1.49 17.92
N GLY A 72 26.52 -0.80 17.34
CA GLY A 72 26.72 0.03 16.16
C GLY A 72 26.79 -0.73 14.84
N GLU A 73 26.30 -1.97 14.81
CA GLU A 73 26.26 -2.83 13.61
C GLU A 73 25.01 -2.58 12.75
N GLY A 74 24.30 -1.47 12.97
CA GLY A 74 23.14 -1.07 12.16
C GLY A 74 23.56 -0.52 10.81
N ILE A 75 22.66 -0.60 9.83
CA ILE A 75 22.85 0.01 8.51
C ILE A 75 22.64 1.53 8.62
N PRO A 76 23.58 2.36 8.12
CA PRO A 76 23.41 3.81 8.07
C PRO A 76 22.17 4.23 7.27
N HIS A 77 21.54 5.35 7.67
CA HIS A 77 20.30 5.83 7.04
C HIS A 77 20.47 6.21 5.56
N ASP A 78 21.60 6.80 5.20
CA ASP A 78 21.94 7.16 3.82
C ASP A 78 22.17 5.92 2.94
N GLU A 79 22.75 4.86 3.51
CA GLU A 79 22.93 3.58 2.83
C GLU A 79 21.60 2.91 2.52
N ILE A 80 20.66 2.88 3.47
CA ILE A 80 19.35 2.27 3.24
C ILE A 80 18.51 3.06 2.23
N LEU A 81 18.56 4.40 2.27
CA LEU A 81 17.87 5.22 1.25
C LEU A 81 18.37 4.89 -0.17
N ARG A 82 19.70 4.69 -0.32
CA ARG A 82 20.33 4.34 -1.60
C ARG A 82 19.85 2.99 -2.12
N GLU A 83 19.70 2.02 -1.23
CA GLU A 83 19.15 0.71 -1.59
C GLU A 83 17.71 0.80 -2.11
N PHE A 84 16.89 1.68 -1.53
CA PHE A 84 15.51 1.91 -1.94
C PHE A 84 15.32 2.95 -3.07
N GLY A 85 16.40 3.61 -3.53
CA GLY A 85 16.35 4.61 -4.60
C GLY A 85 15.64 5.91 -4.20
N LEU A 86 15.77 6.32 -2.93
CA LEU A 86 15.04 7.45 -2.33
C LEU A 86 15.91 8.71 -2.13
N ASN A 87 17.03 8.82 -2.84
CA ASN A 87 18.09 9.82 -2.64
C ASN A 87 18.69 10.32 -3.97
#